data_AF-A0A4U1EQV5-F1
#
_entry.id   AF-A0A4U1EQV5-F1
#
_cell.length_a   1.000
_cell.length_b   1.000
_cell.length_c   1.000
_cell.angle_alpha   90.00
_cell.angle_beta   90.00
_cell.angle_gamma   90.00
#
_symmetry.space_group_name_H-M   'P 1'
#
loop_
_entity.id
_entity.type
_entity.pdbx_description
1 polymer ?
#
loop_
_entity_poly.entity_id
_entity_poly.type
_entity_poly.pdbx_seq_one_letter_code
_entity_poly.pdbx_strand_id
1 'polypeptide(L)'
;MVTCSPTVMISDNEPGHDLDLFCIPNHYAEDLEKVFIPRGLIMDRTEQLARDVMEEMGGHHIVALCIIDTDKTVQTLLPLVEQHNPKMVKVASLLVKRTPQSVGYRPDFVAFETPGKFVVGYALDYNEYFRDLNHVCVISETRKAKYKA
;
A
#
# COMPACT_ATOMS: atom_id res chain seq x y z
N MET A 1 -16.07 -18.46 14.16
CA MET A 1 -16.00 -17.11 13.57
C MET A 1 -14.57 -16.92 13.13
N VAL A 2 -14.31 -16.77 11.83
CA VAL A 2 -12.97 -16.49 11.31
C VAL A 2 -12.63 -15.06 11.74
N THR A 3 -11.57 -14.90 12.51
CA THR A 3 -11.08 -13.58 12.93
C THR A 3 -9.89 -13.24 12.07
N CYS A 4 -10.11 -12.51 10.97
CA CYS A 4 -9.01 -11.99 10.16
C CYS A 4 -8.08 -11.13 11.02
N SER A 5 -6.78 -11.23 10.80
CA SER A 5 -5.79 -10.50 11.60
C SER A 5 -6.00 -8.98 11.44
N PRO A 6 -5.96 -8.21 12.54
CA PRO A 6 -6.23 -6.79 12.49
C PRO A 6 -5.25 -6.06 11.57
N THR A 7 -5.75 -5.10 10.78
CA THR A 7 -4.94 -4.19 9.96
C THR A 7 -3.92 -3.46 10.83
N VAL A 8 -2.69 -3.29 10.33
CA VAL A 8 -1.66 -2.53 11.04
C VAL A 8 -1.95 -1.04 10.91
N MET A 9 -2.33 -0.41 12.02
CA MET A 9 -2.64 1.02 12.08
C MET A 9 -1.35 1.81 12.33
N ILE A 10 -0.85 2.50 11.30
CA ILE A 10 0.29 3.42 11.44
C ILE A 10 -0.24 4.76 11.92
N SER A 11 0.27 5.29 13.03
CA SER A 11 -0.25 6.53 13.64
C SER A 11 0.04 7.79 12.80
N ASP A 12 -0.75 8.85 12.98
CA ASP A 12 -0.51 10.12 12.27
C ASP A 12 0.83 10.77 12.68
N ASN A 13 1.21 10.55 13.94
CA ASN A 13 2.44 11.03 14.56
C ASN A 13 3.64 10.09 14.33
N GLU A 14 3.50 9.09 13.46
CA GLU A 14 4.57 8.12 13.19
C GLU A 14 5.84 8.85 12.69
N PRO A 15 6.94 8.80 13.48
CA PRO A 15 8.18 9.48 13.13
C PRO A 15 8.84 8.82 11.92
N GLY A 16 8.59 7.53 11.67
CA GLY A 16 9.33 6.73 10.71
C GLY A 16 10.77 6.49 11.17
N HIS A 17 11.65 6.13 10.25
CA HIS A 17 13.04 5.81 10.55
C HIS A 17 14.02 6.62 9.71
N ASP A 18 15.17 6.91 10.31
CA ASP A 18 16.30 7.54 9.65
C ASP A 18 16.78 6.68 8.47
N LEU A 19 17.11 7.34 7.36
CA LEU A 19 17.59 6.72 6.13
C LEU A 19 18.93 6.00 6.36
N ASP A 20 19.77 6.54 7.23
CA ASP A 20 21.12 6.00 7.52
C ASP A 20 21.08 4.63 8.20
N LEU A 21 19.92 4.21 8.69
CA LEU A 21 19.69 2.89 9.29
C LEU A 21 19.36 1.81 8.24
N PHE A 22 19.21 2.18 6.97
CA PHE A 22 18.75 1.30 5.90
C PHE A 22 19.62 1.39 4.65
N CYS A 23 19.51 0.37 3.79
CA CYS A 23 20.15 0.37 2.48
C CYS A 23 19.27 1.16 1.49
N ILE A 24 19.57 2.44 1.30
CA ILE A 24 18.89 3.33 0.37
C ILE A 24 19.70 3.46 -0.93
N PRO A 25 19.08 3.35 -2.13
CA PRO A 25 19.78 3.62 -3.39
C PRO A 25 20.35 5.04 -3.42
N ASN A 26 21.64 5.16 -3.73
CA ASN A 26 22.36 6.44 -3.65
C ASN A 26 21.70 7.57 -4.47
N HIS A 27 21.06 7.25 -5.60
CA HIS A 27 20.39 8.24 -6.45
C HIS A 27 19.12 8.85 -5.83
N TYR A 28 18.61 8.28 -4.74
CA TYR A 28 17.47 8.81 -3.97
C TYR A 28 17.83 9.27 -2.55
N ALA A 29 19.09 9.12 -2.12
CA ALA A 29 19.49 9.38 -0.72
C ALA A 29 19.13 10.81 -0.25
N GLU A 30 19.24 11.80 -1.14
CA GLU A 30 18.87 13.19 -0.84
C GLU A 30 17.40 13.54 -1.10
N ASP A 31 16.64 12.62 -1.70
CA ASP A 31 15.28 12.86 -2.20
C ASP A 31 14.20 12.29 -1.26
N LEU A 32 14.59 11.46 -0.30
CA LEU A 32 13.71 10.87 0.69
C LEU A 32 13.83 11.64 2.01
N GLU A 33 12.74 11.72 2.77
CA GLU A 33 12.73 12.26 4.13
C GLU A 33 13.04 11.16 5.14
N LYS A 34 12.45 9.98 4.95
CA LYS A 34 12.52 8.86 5.89
C LYS A 34 12.03 7.54 5.31
N VAL A 35 12.44 6.44 5.92
CA VAL A 35 11.78 5.13 5.75
C VAL A 35 10.50 5.14 6.56
N PHE A 36 9.36 4.94 5.90
CA PHE A 36 8.05 4.96 6.53
C PHE A 36 7.56 3.56 6.89
N ILE A 37 7.76 2.58 6.01
CA ILE A 37 7.50 1.16 6.29
C ILE A 37 8.69 0.35 5.76
N PRO A 38 9.49 -0.27 6.64
CA PRO A 38 10.60 -1.12 6.22
C PRO A 38 10.14 -2.32 5.40
N ARG A 39 10.99 -2.75 4.45
CA ARG A 39 10.70 -3.91 3.59
C ARG A 39 10.39 -5.17 4.39
N GLY A 40 11.15 -5.42 5.47
CA GLY A 40 10.94 -6.58 6.34
C GLY A 40 9.51 -6.61 6.91
N LEU A 41 9.05 -5.47 7.45
CA LEU A 41 7.69 -5.35 7.99
C LEU A 41 6.61 -5.55 6.91
N ILE A 42 6.85 -5.08 5.69
CA ILE A 42 5.96 -5.34 4.55
C ILE A 42 5.87 -6.84 4.28
N MET A 43 7.02 -7.52 4.19
CA MET A 43 7.08 -8.96 3.92
C MET A 43 6.35 -9.76 5.00
N ASP A 44 6.62 -9.48 6.28
CA ASP A 44 5.99 -10.16 7.42
C ASP A 44 4.46 -9.98 7.39
N ARG A 45 4.01 -8.75 7.11
CA ARG A 45 2.57 -8.46 7.03
C ARG A 45 1.93 -9.10 5.80
N THR A 46 2.61 -9.13 4.66
CA THR A 46 2.14 -9.81 3.44
C THR A 46 2.00 -11.31 3.68
N GLU A 47 2.93 -11.93 4.39
CA GLU A 47 2.84 -13.35 4.75
C GLU A 47 1.61 -13.63 5.62
N GLN A 48 1.38 -12.80 6.65
CA GLN A 48 0.18 -12.93 7.47
C GLN A 48 -1.11 -12.69 6.67
N LEU A 49 -1.13 -11.68 5.80
CA LEU A 49 -2.30 -11.39 4.96
C LEU A 49 -2.60 -12.55 4.01
N ALA A 50 -1.58 -13.18 3.44
CA ALA A 50 -1.74 -14.36 2.60
C ALA A 50 -2.40 -15.52 3.38
N ARG A 51 -2.03 -15.72 4.66
CA ARG A 51 -2.71 -16.70 5.53
C ARG A 51 -4.18 -16.34 5.75
N ASP A 52 -4.46 -15.09 6.10
CA ASP A 52 -5.83 -14.62 6.33
C ASP A 52 -6.71 -14.81 5.09
N VAL A 53 -6.19 -14.48 3.89
CA VAL A 53 -6.85 -14.69 2.60
C VAL A 53 -7.14 -16.17 2.37
N MET A 54 -6.15 -17.05 2.59
CA MET A 54 -6.32 -18.49 2.39
C MET A 54 -7.34 -19.09 3.37
N GLU A 55 -7.37 -18.61 4.62
CA GLU A 55 -8.32 -19.07 5.63
C GLU A 55 -9.75 -18.63 5.32
N GLU A 56 -9.96 -17.36 4.93
CA GLU A 56 -11.30 -16.86 4.58
C GLU A 56 -11.81 -17.47 3.27
N MET A 57 -10.91 -17.72 2.30
CA MET A 57 -11.32 -18.10 0.95
C MET A 57 -11.40 -19.60 0.71
N GLY A 58 -10.62 -20.40 1.45
CA GLY A 58 -10.51 -21.84 1.21
C GLY A 58 -10.10 -22.15 -0.23
N GLY A 59 -10.81 -23.07 -0.89
CA GLY A 59 -10.52 -23.54 -2.26
C GLY A 59 -11.26 -22.84 -3.40
N HIS A 60 -11.87 -21.68 -3.16
CA HIS A 60 -12.67 -20.98 -4.19
C HIS A 60 -11.79 -20.23 -5.20
N HIS A 61 -12.30 -20.05 -6.43
CA HIS A 61 -11.65 -19.21 -7.43
C HIS A 61 -11.82 -17.72 -7.07
N ILE A 62 -10.71 -17.01 -6.91
CA ILE A 62 -10.66 -15.60 -6.52
C ILE A 62 -10.11 -14.78 -7.68
N VAL A 63 -10.74 -13.65 -7.98
CA VAL A 63 -10.07 -12.55 -8.68
C VAL A 63 -9.60 -11.57 -7.61
N ALA A 64 -8.30 -11.59 -7.30
CA ALA A 64 -7.68 -10.68 -6.36
C ALA A 64 -7.21 -9.43 -7.11
N LEU A 65 -7.82 -8.29 -6.81
CA LEU A 65 -7.43 -6.99 -7.37
C LEU A 65 -6.55 -6.26 -6.34
N CYS A 66 -5.29 -5.99 -6.69
CA CYS A 66 -4.39 -5.15 -5.87
C CYS A 66 -4.26 -3.79 -6.56
N ILE A 67 -4.81 -2.76 -5.95
CA ILE A 67 -4.65 -1.38 -6.41
C ILE A 67 -4.21 -0.55 -5.22
N ILE A 68 -3.02 0.02 -5.34
CA ILE A 68 -2.51 0.98 -4.38
C ILE A 68 -2.54 2.33 -5.07
N ASP A 69 -3.54 3.16 -4.78
CA ASP A 69 -3.42 4.62 -4.96
C ASP A 69 -4.60 5.34 -4.29
N THR A 70 -5.82 5.12 -4.82
CA THR A 70 -7.07 5.70 -4.32
C THR A 70 -8.22 4.71 -4.41
N ASP A 71 -9.18 4.83 -3.50
CA ASP A 71 -10.41 4.05 -3.50
C ASP A 71 -11.29 4.29 -4.74
N LYS A 72 -11.12 5.43 -5.42
CA LYS A 72 -11.75 5.74 -6.72
C LYS A 72 -11.38 4.74 -7.82
N THR A 73 -10.12 4.31 -7.86
CA THR A 73 -9.66 3.37 -8.89
C THR A 73 -10.35 2.01 -8.73
N VAL A 74 -10.51 1.53 -7.49
CA VAL A 74 -11.26 0.31 -7.21
C VAL A 74 -12.74 0.47 -7.53
N GLN A 75 -13.36 1.61 -7.19
CA GLN A 75 -14.76 1.89 -7.56
C GLN A 75 -14.99 1.89 -9.08
N THR A 76 -13.96 2.22 -9.86
CA THR A 76 -14.05 2.20 -11.33
C THR A 76 -13.82 0.80 -11.89
N LEU A 77 -12.85 0.05 -11.34
CA LEU A 77 -12.47 -1.28 -11.83
C LEU A 77 -13.42 -2.39 -11.40
N LEU A 78 -13.95 -2.35 -10.17
CA LEU A 78 -14.78 -3.42 -9.64
C LEU A 78 -16.04 -3.67 -10.49
N PRO A 79 -16.79 -2.65 -10.94
CA PRO A 79 -17.92 -2.86 -11.86
C PRO A 79 -17.50 -3.48 -13.20
N LEU A 80 -16.30 -3.17 -13.71
CA LEU A 80 -15.80 -3.75 -14.97
C LEU A 80 -15.44 -5.24 -14.79
N VAL A 81 -14.91 -5.61 -13.63
CA VAL A 81 -14.64 -7.02 -13.29
C VAL A 81 -15.97 -7.78 -13.12
N GLU A 82 -16.95 -7.20 -12.43
CA GLU A 82 -18.25 -7.81 -12.18
C GLU A 82 -19.05 -8.09 -13.47
N GLN A 83 -18.86 -7.29 -14.53
CA GLN A 83 -19.45 -7.54 -15.86
C GLN A 83 -19.08 -8.91 -16.45
N HIS A 84 -17.98 -9.53 -16.00
CA HIS A 84 -17.53 -10.85 -16.45
C HIS A 84 -18.12 -12.00 -15.62
N ASN A 85 -19.09 -11.72 -14.75
CA ASN A 85 -19.75 -12.69 -13.85
C ASN A 85 -18.76 -13.56 -13.05
N PRO A 86 -17.77 -12.96 -12.37
CA PRO A 86 -16.88 -13.72 -11.50
C PRO A 86 -17.68 -14.38 -10.38
N LYS A 87 -17.30 -15.60 -9.99
CA LYS A 87 -17.94 -16.29 -8.86
C LYS A 87 -17.77 -15.50 -7.55
N MET A 88 -16.65 -14.80 -7.42
CA MET A 88 -16.31 -13.98 -6.26
C MET A 88 -15.18 -13.02 -6.61
N VAL A 89 -15.25 -11.80 -6.07
CA VAL A 89 -14.18 -10.80 -6.15
C VAL A 89 -13.85 -10.36 -4.74
N LYS A 90 -12.55 -10.30 -4.45
CA LYS A 90 -12.03 -9.79 -3.18
C LYS A 90 -10.89 -8.84 -3.47
N VAL A 91 -10.81 -7.76 -2.70
CA VAL A 91 -9.79 -6.73 -2.89
C VAL A 91 -8.83 -6.79 -1.72
N ALA A 92 -7.55 -6.94 -2.05
CA ALA A 92 -6.47 -6.87 -1.08
C ALA A 92 -5.62 -5.64 -1.39
N SER A 93 -5.40 -4.79 -0.39
CA SER A 93 -4.55 -3.61 -0.52
C SER A 93 -3.40 -3.65 0.47
N LEU A 94 -2.21 -3.28 -0.01
CA LEU A 94 -1.06 -3.05 0.86
C LEU A 94 -1.30 -1.84 1.76
N LEU A 95 -1.79 -0.74 1.19
CA LEU A 95 -1.96 0.54 1.89
C LEU A 95 -3.37 1.08 1.70
N VAL A 96 -3.99 1.50 2.79
CA VAL A 96 -5.17 2.37 2.78
C VAL A 96 -4.79 3.68 3.47
N LYS A 97 -5.07 4.83 2.82
CA LYS A 97 -4.82 6.14 3.41
C LYS A 97 -6.07 6.61 4.16
N ARG A 98 -5.89 7.06 5.40
CA ARG A 98 -6.90 7.83 6.14
C ARG A 98 -6.90 9.25 5.58
N THR A 99 -7.82 9.50 4.66
CA THR A 99 -7.98 10.80 4.02
C THR A 99 -9.45 11.18 3.94
N PRO A 100 -9.80 12.46 4.17
CA PRO A 100 -11.17 12.95 3.96
C PRO A 100 -11.60 12.89 2.48
N GLN A 101 -10.67 12.68 1.56
CA GLN A 101 -10.95 12.52 0.12
C GLN A 101 -11.46 11.12 -0.23
N SER A 102 -11.46 10.19 0.74
CA SER A 102 -11.99 8.84 0.55
C SER A 102 -13.49 8.90 0.27
N VAL A 103 -13.92 8.09 -0.69
CA VAL A 103 -15.31 7.83 -1.04
C VAL A 103 -15.91 6.66 -0.26
N GLY A 104 -15.22 6.19 0.79
CA GLY A 104 -15.74 5.22 1.77
C GLY A 104 -15.62 3.76 1.37
N TYR A 105 -14.96 3.43 0.26
CA TYR A 105 -14.71 2.03 -0.10
C TYR A 105 -13.55 1.46 0.74
N ARG A 106 -13.76 0.27 1.32
CA ARG A 106 -12.77 -0.44 2.12
C ARG A 106 -12.47 -1.81 1.52
N PRO A 107 -11.20 -2.13 1.21
CA PRO A 107 -10.82 -3.47 0.76
C PRO A 107 -11.14 -4.54 1.81
N ASP A 108 -11.36 -5.77 1.34
CA ASP A 108 -11.57 -6.94 2.21
C ASP A 108 -10.33 -7.22 3.07
N PHE A 109 -9.14 -7.11 2.48
CA PHE A 109 -7.86 -7.39 3.12
C PHE A 109 -6.97 -6.16 3.08
N VAL A 110 -6.55 -5.67 4.25
CA VAL A 110 -5.67 -4.49 4.35
C VAL A 110 -4.45 -4.82 5.19
N ALA A 111 -3.26 -4.64 4.60
CA ALA A 111 -2.01 -4.80 5.32
C ALA A 111 -1.77 -3.64 6.30
N PHE A 112 -1.72 -2.40 5.80
CA PHE A 112 -1.45 -1.19 6.57
C PHE A 112 -2.48 -0.09 6.32
N GLU A 113 -2.88 0.59 7.39
CA GLU A 113 -3.65 1.82 7.32
C GLU A 113 -2.77 3.01 7.72
N THR A 114 -2.58 3.96 6.82
CA THR A 114 -1.60 5.05 6.90
C THR A 114 -2.26 6.42 6.98
N PRO A 115 -1.60 7.43 7.56
CA PRO A 115 -2.06 8.82 7.42
C PRO A 115 -2.05 9.27 5.96
N GLY A 116 -2.72 10.39 5.66
CA GLY A 116 -2.74 11.02 4.32
C GLY A 116 -1.41 11.61 3.84
N LYS A 117 -0.27 10.98 4.16
CA LYS A 117 1.06 11.35 3.66
C LYS A 117 1.25 10.77 2.26
N PHE A 118 1.98 11.50 1.41
CA PHE A 118 2.37 10.99 0.11
C PHE A 118 3.61 10.09 0.29
N VAL A 119 3.51 8.84 -0.16
CA VAL A 119 4.55 7.82 0.01
C VAL A 119 4.93 7.23 -1.34
N VAL A 120 6.18 6.81 -1.45
CA VAL A 120 6.78 6.22 -2.65
C VAL A 120 7.56 4.95 -2.28
N GLY A 121 7.96 4.17 -3.27
CA GLY A 121 8.70 2.93 -3.09
C GLY A 121 7.79 1.72 -2.89
N TYR A 122 8.41 0.54 -2.97
CA TYR A 122 7.71 -0.73 -3.10
C TYR A 122 6.74 -0.72 -4.30
N ALA A 123 7.26 -0.34 -5.47
CA ALA A 123 6.53 -0.10 -6.72
C ALA A 123 5.58 1.12 -6.75
N LEU A 124 5.35 1.80 -5.63
CA LEU A 124 4.67 3.10 -5.60
C LEU A 124 5.58 4.17 -6.19
N ASP A 125 5.00 5.04 -6.99
CA ASP A 125 5.77 6.03 -7.74
C ASP A 125 5.39 7.47 -7.44
N TYR A 126 6.30 8.35 -7.86
CA TYR A 126 6.00 9.74 -8.12
C TYR A 126 6.46 10.07 -9.53
N ASN A 127 5.52 10.18 -10.47
CA ASN A 127 5.79 10.39 -11.89
C ASN A 127 6.77 9.34 -12.46
N GLU A 128 6.50 8.06 -12.22
CA GLU A 128 7.32 6.90 -12.64
C GLU A 128 8.65 6.69 -11.89
N TYR A 129 9.08 7.60 -11.03
CA TYR A 129 10.27 7.43 -10.19
C TYR A 129 9.97 6.63 -8.93
N PHE A 130 11.02 6.18 -8.24
CA PHE A 130 10.98 5.49 -6.94
C PHE A 130 10.40 4.06 -6.93
N ARG A 131 9.90 3.54 -8.07
CA ARG A 131 9.39 2.15 -8.17
C ARG A 131 10.44 1.10 -7.79
N ASP A 132 11.71 1.42 -8.00
CA ASP A 132 12.91 0.61 -7.71
C ASP A 132 13.36 0.66 -6.23
N LEU A 133 12.66 1.40 -5.37
CA LEU A 133 12.94 1.45 -3.94
C LEU A 133 12.27 0.28 -3.20
N ASN A 134 13.02 -0.41 -2.35
CA ASN A 134 12.54 -1.58 -1.60
C ASN A 134 11.63 -1.25 -0.41
N HIS A 135 11.74 -0.03 0.12
CA HIS A 135 11.00 0.43 1.29
C HIS A 135 9.88 1.36 0.86
N VAL A 136 8.82 1.47 1.67
CA VAL A 136 7.88 2.59 1.52
C VAL A 136 8.48 3.77 2.28
N CYS A 137 8.66 4.88 1.60
CA CYS A 137 9.32 6.08 2.11
C CYS A 137 8.44 7.32 1.90
N VAL A 138 8.70 8.36 2.70
CA VAL A 138 8.15 9.69 2.45
C VAL A 138 9.16 10.46 1.57
N ILE A 139 8.68 11.04 0.47
CA ILE A 139 9.49 11.88 -0.41
C ILE A 139 9.71 13.26 0.20
N SER A 140 10.92 13.81 0.07
CA SER A 140 11.24 15.15 0.53
C SER A 140 10.47 16.21 -0.26
N GLU A 141 9.72 17.08 0.44
CA GLU A 141 8.92 18.15 -0.18
C GLU A 141 9.76 19.10 -1.04
N THR A 142 10.98 19.43 -0.62
CA THR A 142 11.89 20.32 -1.36
C THR A 142 12.41 19.66 -2.64
N ARG A 143 12.45 18.33 -2.68
CA ARG A 143 12.98 17.55 -3.81
C ARG A 143 11.92 17.03 -4.75
N LYS A 144 10.63 17.08 -4.39
CA LYS A 144 9.51 16.77 -5.31
C LYS A 144 9.63 17.48 -6.66
N ALA A 145 10.14 18.72 -6.66
CA ALA A 145 10.33 19.50 -7.89
C ALA A 145 11.26 18.83 -8.93
N LYS A 146 12.24 18.03 -8.49
CA LYS A 146 13.17 17.28 -9.37
C LYS A 146 12.44 16.29 -10.28
N TYR A 147 11.27 15.82 -9.83
CA TYR A 147 10.53 14.73 -10.44
C TYR A 147 9.18 15.16 -11.00
N LYS A 148 8.90 16.47 -11.07
CA LYS A 148 7.66 16.96 -11.68
C LYS A 148 7.66 16.68 -13.19
N ALA A 149 6.51 16.22 -13.69
CA ALA A 149 6.24 16.05 -15.11
C ALA A 149 6.12 17.41 -15.83
#